data_AF-A0A839QB53-F1
#
_entry.id   AF-A0A839QB53-F1
#
_cell.length_a   1.000
_cell.length_b   1.000
_cell.length_c   1.000
_cell.angle_alpha   90.00
_cell.angle_beta   90.00
_cell.angle_gamma   90.00
#
_symmetry.space_group_name_H-M   'P 1'
#
loop_
_entity.id
_entity.type
_entity.pdbx_description
1 polymer ?
#
loop_
_entity_poly.entity_id
_entity_poly.type
_entity_poly.pdbx_seq_one_letter_code
_entity_poly.pdbx_strand_id
1 'polypeptide(L)'
;MRARLIMLAVAVIVIPAFALIMTLTDRDSEPEQLTADCAQVDTALRIAVPARAETVAAMPGTSRDPAESARSAAAEAKVADDIRAVAATIESPALRADVDEIADDFDAFSQSRRDAADLNALPDKEFMGALDGMMTTVGELVKACPGVGDPAVSGQ
;
A
#
# COMPACT_ATOMS: atom_id res chain seq x y z
N MET A 1 13.05 -44.57 -41.95
CA MET A 1 13.44 -44.38 -40.53
C MET A 1 14.26 -43.10 -40.27
N ARG A 2 15.05 -42.57 -41.22
CA ARG A 2 15.86 -41.35 -41.03
C ARG A 2 15.08 -40.04 -40.78
N ALA A 3 13.86 -39.91 -41.32
CA ALA A 3 13.05 -38.71 -41.13
C ALA A 3 12.53 -38.50 -39.69
N ARG A 4 12.30 -39.59 -38.94
CA ARG A 4 11.82 -39.51 -37.54
C ARG A 4 12.91 -39.08 -36.55
N LEU A 5 14.18 -39.39 -36.85
CA LEU A 5 15.32 -38.97 -36.03
C LEU A 5 15.63 -37.47 -36.15
N ILE A 6 15.37 -36.87 -37.31
CA ILE A 6 15.63 -35.44 -37.54
C ILE A 6 14.56 -34.57 -36.86
N MET A 7 13.28 -34.97 -36.88
CA MET A 7 12.21 -34.26 -36.15
C MET A 7 12.44 -34.25 -34.63
N LEU A 8 12.93 -35.35 -34.07
CA LEU A 8 13.23 -35.46 -32.64
C LEU A 8 14.44 -34.59 -32.22
N ALA A 9 15.46 -34.47 -33.07
CA ALA A 9 16.62 -33.64 -32.79
C ALA A 9 16.31 -32.14 -32.81
N VAL A 10 15.41 -31.68 -33.70
CA VAL A 10 14.99 -30.28 -33.76
C VAL A 10 14.10 -29.89 -32.57
N ALA A 11 13.21 -30.79 -32.13
CA ALA A 11 12.34 -30.54 -30.98
C ALA A 11 13.13 -30.39 -29.66
N VAL A 12 14.22 -31.16 -29.47
CA VAL A 12 15.01 -31.15 -28.23
C VAL A 12 15.87 -29.87 -28.07
N ILE A 13 16.17 -29.15 -29.17
CA ILE A 13 17.02 -27.95 -29.13
C ILE A 13 16.18 -26.66 -29.02
N VAL A 14 14.97 -26.63 -29.61
CA VAL A 14 14.13 -25.43 -29.61
C VAL A 14 13.43 -25.20 -28.26
N ILE A 15 13.04 -26.27 -27.56
CA ILE A 15 12.34 -26.19 -26.27
C ILE A 15 13.20 -25.55 -25.16
N PRO A 16 14.48 -25.94 -24.93
CA PRO A 16 15.30 -25.30 -23.91
C PRO A 16 15.66 -23.86 -24.27
N ALA A 17 15.79 -23.53 -25.56
CA ALA A 17 16.03 -22.14 -25.99
C ALA A 17 14.81 -21.24 -25.70
N PHE A 18 13.59 -21.74 -25.90
CA PHE A 18 12.37 -20.97 -25.58
C PHE A 18 12.17 -20.79 -24.06
N ALA A 19 12.48 -21.82 -23.27
CA ALA A 19 12.47 -21.72 -21.81
C ALA A 19 13.54 -20.75 -21.29
N LEU A 20 14.73 -20.74 -21.89
CA LEU A 20 15.81 -19.80 -21.55
C LEU A 20 15.41 -18.36 -21.91
N ILE A 21 14.77 -18.15 -23.05
CA ILE A 21 14.28 -16.83 -23.48
C ILE A 21 13.20 -16.32 -22.52
N MET A 22 12.24 -17.16 -22.09
CA MET A 22 11.26 -16.75 -21.07
C MET A 22 11.91 -16.34 -19.75
N THR A 23 12.90 -17.10 -19.26
CA THR A 23 13.63 -16.72 -18.03
C THR A 23 14.52 -15.49 -18.17
N LEU A 24 14.84 -15.08 -19.40
CA LEU A 24 15.60 -13.85 -19.67
C LEU A 24 14.67 -12.64 -19.78
N THR A 25 13.48 -12.79 -20.35
CA THR A 25 12.47 -11.72 -20.40
C THR A 25 11.91 -11.35 -19.04
N ASP A 26 11.85 -12.27 -18.07
CA ASP A 26 11.42 -11.95 -16.68
C ASP A 26 12.37 -10.97 -15.97
N ARG A 27 13.66 -10.92 -16.35
CA ARG A 27 14.67 -10.09 -15.66
C ARG A 27 14.67 -8.62 -16.08
N ASP A 28 14.17 -8.31 -17.28
CA ASP A 28 14.04 -6.93 -17.73
C ASP A 28 12.81 -6.23 -17.15
N SER A 29 11.86 -6.99 -16.58
CA SER A 29 10.62 -6.48 -16.00
C SER A 29 10.75 -6.04 -14.53
N GLU A 30 11.73 -6.53 -13.78
CA GLU A 30 11.93 -6.17 -12.36
C GLU A 30 12.05 -4.65 -12.10
N PRO A 31 12.84 -3.86 -12.86
CA PRO A 31 12.93 -2.42 -12.63
C PRO A 31 11.65 -1.67 -13.05
N GLU A 32 10.99 -2.10 -14.13
CA GLU A 32 9.76 -1.43 -14.62
C GLU A 32 8.57 -1.72 -13.69
N GLN A 33 8.46 -2.95 -13.19
CA GLN A 33 7.41 -3.36 -12.27
C GLN A 33 7.56 -2.70 -10.90
N LEU A 34 8.79 -2.59 -10.37
CA LEU A 34 9.04 -1.84 -9.14
C LEU A 34 8.68 -0.35 -9.31
N THR A 35 8.94 0.25 -10.48
CA THR A 35 8.50 1.64 -10.73
C THR A 35 6.99 1.79 -10.79
N ALA A 36 6.27 0.80 -11.33
CA ALA A 36 4.81 0.79 -11.35
C ALA A 36 4.22 0.62 -9.94
N ASP A 37 4.76 -0.31 -9.14
CA ASP A 37 4.37 -0.51 -7.75
C ASP A 37 4.63 0.75 -6.91
N CYS A 38 5.78 1.40 -7.10
CA CYS A 38 6.07 2.66 -6.41
C CYS A 38 5.10 3.81 -6.79
N ALA A 39 4.54 3.81 -8.00
CA ALA A 39 3.49 4.76 -8.37
C ALA A 39 2.15 4.46 -7.65
N GLN A 40 1.85 3.18 -7.40
CA GLN A 40 0.69 2.80 -6.58
C GLN A 40 0.93 3.15 -5.11
N VAL A 41 2.14 2.95 -4.58
CA VAL A 41 2.54 3.42 -3.24
C VAL A 41 2.37 4.94 -3.13
N ASP A 42 2.78 5.73 -4.13
CA ASP A 42 2.53 7.18 -4.14
C ASP A 42 1.04 7.52 -4.10
N THR A 43 0.24 6.78 -4.84
CA THR A 43 -1.22 6.95 -4.84
C THR A 43 -1.80 6.68 -3.44
N ALA A 44 -1.39 5.60 -2.79
CA ALA A 44 -1.82 5.28 -1.43
C ALA A 44 -1.39 6.36 -0.43
N LEU A 45 -0.14 6.85 -0.51
CA LEU A 45 0.36 7.88 0.38
C LEU A 45 -0.33 9.24 0.18
N ARG A 46 -0.74 9.58 -1.05
CA ARG A 46 -1.57 10.77 -1.31
C ARG A 46 -2.96 10.69 -0.69
N ILE A 47 -3.46 9.49 -0.42
CA ILE A 47 -4.70 9.29 0.34
C ILE A 47 -4.40 9.37 1.84
N ALA A 48 -3.40 8.59 2.30
CA ALA A 48 -3.11 8.38 3.71
C ALA A 48 -2.61 9.64 4.43
N VAL A 49 -1.66 10.37 3.85
CA VAL A 49 -1.01 11.52 4.52
C VAL A 49 -2.01 12.64 4.88
N PRO A 50 -2.85 13.15 3.97
CA PRO A 50 -3.84 14.16 4.35
C PRO A 50 -4.88 13.60 5.32
N ALA A 51 -5.37 12.38 5.12
CA ALA A 51 -6.34 11.75 6.02
C ALA A 51 -5.79 11.57 7.44
N ARG A 52 -4.50 11.27 7.59
CA ARG A 52 -3.81 11.21 8.89
C ARG A 52 -3.80 12.58 9.55
N ALA A 53 -3.50 13.64 8.80
CA ALA A 53 -3.49 15.00 9.35
C ALA A 53 -4.89 15.39 9.87
N GLU A 54 -5.95 15.03 9.15
CA GLU A 54 -7.34 15.21 9.58
C GLU A 54 -7.67 14.38 10.83
N THR A 55 -7.23 13.11 10.87
CA THR A 55 -7.39 12.21 12.03
C THR A 55 -6.75 12.79 13.29
N VAL A 56 -5.54 13.33 13.17
CA VAL A 56 -4.82 14.00 14.26
C VAL A 56 -5.50 15.31 14.67
N ALA A 57 -6.02 16.09 13.71
CA ALA A 57 -6.75 17.32 14.02
C ALA A 57 -8.07 17.02 14.76
N ALA A 58 -8.71 15.90 14.46
CA ALA A 58 -9.93 15.42 15.08
C ALA A 58 -9.66 14.39 16.20
N MET A 59 -8.47 14.36 16.79
CA MET A 59 -8.05 13.34 17.76
C MET A 59 -9.07 13.18 18.91
N PRO A 60 -9.30 11.95 19.44
CA PRO A 60 -10.14 11.75 20.63
C PRO A 60 -9.79 12.71 21.77
N GLY A 61 -10.82 13.23 22.45
CA GLY A 61 -10.67 14.28 23.46
C GLY A 61 -10.79 15.72 22.93
N THR A 62 -10.86 15.93 21.60
CA THR A 62 -11.00 17.28 21.01
C THR A 62 -12.46 17.71 20.77
N SER A 63 -13.36 16.77 20.44
CA SER A 63 -14.80 17.04 20.24
C SER A 63 -15.68 16.28 21.24
N ARG A 64 -16.79 16.91 21.63
CA ARG A 64 -17.81 16.34 22.53
C ARG A 64 -19.04 15.82 21.79
N ASP A 65 -19.06 15.94 20.46
CA ASP A 65 -20.22 15.56 19.64
C ASP A 65 -20.10 14.08 19.20
N PRO A 66 -21.00 13.19 19.68
CA PRO A 66 -21.03 11.79 19.23
C PRO A 66 -21.24 11.64 17.72
N ALA A 67 -21.99 12.55 17.10
CA ALA A 67 -22.23 12.52 15.65
C ALA A 67 -21.00 12.92 14.85
N GLU A 68 -20.13 13.77 15.40
CA GLU A 68 -18.83 14.09 14.83
C GLU A 68 -17.87 12.90 14.96
N SER A 69 -17.78 12.30 16.14
CA SER A 69 -16.96 11.10 16.36
C SER A 69 -17.34 9.96 15.40
N ALA A 70 -18.64 9.68 15.25
CA ALA A 70 -19.14 8.67 14.32
C ALA A 70 -18.81 8.99 12.85
N ARG A 71 -18.86 10.27 12.46
CA ARG A 71 -18.47 10.71 11.11
C ARG A 71 -16.98 10.52 10.87
N SER A 72 -16.12 10.89 11.83
CA SER A 72 -14.67 10.65 11.75
C SER A 72 -14.36 9.16 11.63
N ALA A 73 -14.99 8.32 12.46
CA ALA A 73 -14.80 6.87 12.38
C ALA A 73 -15.22 6.31 11.01
N ALA A 74 -16.33 6.78 10.44
CA ALA A 74 -16.76 6.35 9.11
C ALA A 74 -15.80 6.83 8.00
N ALA A 75 -15.23 8.03 8.13
CA ALA A 75 -14.23 8.55 7.20
C ALA A 75 -12.94 7.74 7.26
N GLU A 76 -12.43 7.44 8.45
CA GLU A 76 -11.24 6.61 8.66
C GLU A 76 -11.41 5.21 8.06
N ALA A 77 -12.54 4.54 8.31
CA ALA A 77 -12.83 3.23 7.70
C ALA A 77 -12.89 3.31 6.16
N LYS A 78 -13.47 4.37 5.61
CA LYS A 78 -13.47 4.57 4.15
C LYS A 78 -12.06 4.73 3.60
N VAL A 79 -11.20 5.46 4.30
CA VAL A 79 -9.79 5.63 3.91
C VAL A 79 -9.06 4.29 3.91
N ALA A 80 -9.29 3.45 4.93
CA ALA A 80 -8.75 2.09 4.96
C ALA A 80 -9.17 1.28 3.73
N ASP A 81 -10.46 1.30 3.38
CA ASP A 81 -10.98 0.62 2.19
C ASP A 81 -10.36 1.15 0.88
N ASP A 82 -10.22 2.48 0.75
CA ASP A 82 -9.61 3.11 -0.42
C ASP A 82 -8.12 2.73 -0.56
N ILE A 83 -7.39 2.67 0.55
CA ILE A 83 -5.98 2.27 0.57
C ILE A 83 -5.82 0.78 0.23
N ARG A 84 -6.68 -0.10 0.77
CA ARG A 84 -6.69 -1.53 0.40
C ARG A 84 -6.99 -1.76 -1.07
N ALA A 85 -7.87 -0.94 -1.65
CA ALA A 85 -8.15 -0.98 -3.08
C ALA A 85 -6.90 -0.66 -3.91
N VAL A 86 -6.03 0.25 -3.44
CA VAL A 86 -4.73 0.52 -4.06
C VAL A 86 -3.75 -0.61 -3.78
N ALA A 87 -3.65 -1.12 -2.55
CA ALA A 87 -2.77 -2.22 -2.19
C ALA A 87 -2.99 -3.46 -3.09
N ALA A 88 -4.26 -3.76 -3.39
CA ALA A 88 -4.63 -4.86 -4.27
C ALA A 88 -4.06 -4.77 -5.71
N THR A 89 -3.60 -3.60 -6.15
CA THR A 89 -2.99 -3.39 -7.47
C THR A 89 -1.46 -3.47 -7.45
N ILE A 90 -0.83 -3.40 -6.27
CA ILE A 90 0.62 -3.54 -6.09
C ILE A 90 0.99 -5.00 -6.29
N GLU A 91 1.98 -5.31 -7.12
CA GLU A 91 2.43 -6.67 -7.39
C GLU A 91 3.43 -7.18 -6.35
N SER A 92 4.39 -6.33 -5.95
CA SER A 92 5.37 -6.59 -4.91
C SER A 92 4.69 -6.93 -3.58
N PRO A 93 4.87 -8.17 -3.07
CA PRO A 93 4.23 -8.58 -1.82
C PRO A 93 4.66 -7.76 -0.61
N ALA A 94 5.91 -7.29 -0.58
CA ALA A 94 6.44 -6.47 0.51
C ALA A 94 5.78 -5.09 0.51
N LEU A 95 5.79 -4.39 -0.63
CA LEU A 95 5.14 -3.08 -0.75
C LEU A 95 3.64 -3.16 -0.52
N ARG A 96 2.99 -4.23 -0.99
CA ARG A 96 1.57 -4.47 -0.71
C ARG A 96 1.31 -4.59 0.78
N ALA A 97 2.10 -5.38 1.49
CA ALA A 97 1.96 -5.58 2.93
C ALA A 97 2.13 -4.26 3.70
N ASP A 98 3.14 -3.46 3.34
CA ASP A 98 3.36 -2.15 3.96
C ASP A 98 2.19 -1.19 3.68
N VAL A 99 1.62 -1.20 2.47
CA VAL A 99 0.44 -0.36 2.17
C VAL A 99 -0.83 -0.87 2.88
N ASP A 100 -1.00 -2.18 3.01
CA ASP A 100 -2.09 -2.78 3.80
C ASP A 100 -1.96 -2.42 5.30
N GLU A 101 -0.76 -2.34 5.85
CA GLU A 101 -0.54 -1.92 7.25
C GLU A 101 -1.02 -0.48 7.50
N ILE A 102 -0.84 0.44 6.53
CA ILE A 102 -1.41 1.79 6.62
C ILE A 102 -2.95 1.74 6.68
N ALA A 103 -3.59 0.85 5.89
CA ALA A 103 -5.04 0.69 5.96
C ALA A 103 -5.48 0.13 7.32
N ASP A 104 -4.74 -0.81 7.89
CA ASP A 104 -5.00 -1.37 9.21
C ASP A 104 -4.88 -0.31 10.32
N ASP A 105 -3.95 0.63 10.21
CA ASP A 105 -3.85 1.78 11.11
C ASP A 105 -5.10 2.68 11.05
N PHE A 106 -5.66 2.91 9.85
CA PHE A 106 -6.91 3.66 9.70
C PHE A 106 -8.12 2.93 10.29
N ASP A 107 -8.18 1.60 10.13
CA ASP A 107 -9.20 0.79 10.79
C ASP A 107 -9.06 0.86 12.32
N ALA A 108 -7.84 0.83 12.84
CA ALA A 108 -7.58 0.99 14.28
C ALA A 108 -8.05 2.36 14.79
N PHE A 109 -7.86 3.46 14.04
CA PHE A 109 -8.44 4.76 14.38
C PHE A 109 -9.97 4.71 14.42
N SER A 110 -10.58 4.13 13.38
CA SER A 110 -12.04 4.00 13.28
C SER A 110 -12.61 3.20 14.46
N GLN A 111 -11.97 2.06 14.76
CA GLN A 111 -12.34 1.15 15.84
C GLN A 111 -12.22 1.85 17.20
N SER A 112 -11.08 2.49 17.48
CA SER A 112 -10.86 3.24 18.73
C SER A 112 -11.97 4.28 18.97
N ARG A 113 -12.38 5.03 17.94
CA ARG A 113 -13.47 6.01 18.07
C ARG A 113 -14.83 5.37 18.33
N ARG A 114 -15.11 4.22 17.73
CA ARG A 114 -16.38 3.49 17.94
C ARG A 114 -16.46 2.91 19.34
N ASP A 115 -15.32 2.45 19.85
CA ASP A 115 -15.23 1.77 21.14
C ASP A 115 -15.00 2.74 22.31
N ALA A 116 -14.75 4.02 22.01
CA ALA A 116 -14.62 5.08 23.01
C ALA A 116 -15.90 5.25 23.84
N ALA A 117 -15.85 4.79 25.09
CA ALA A 117 -16.93 4.98 26.06
C ALA A 117 -17.04 6.42 26.58
N ASP A 118 -15.94 7.18 26.55
CA ASP A 118 -15.89 8.61 26.87
C ASP A 118 -15.19 9.37 25.75
N LEU A 119 -15.92 10.25 25.08
CA LEU A 119 -15.40 11.07 23.98
C LEU A 119 -14.38 12.13 24.45
N ASN A 120 -14.34 12.42 25.76
CA ASN A 120 -13.35 13.33 26.36
C ASN A 120 -12.07 12.63 26.81
N ALA A 121 -12.03 11.29 26.78
CA ALA A 121 -10.84 10.56 27.14
C ALA A 121 -9.71 10.89 26.16
N LEU A 122 -8.49 10.87 26.68
CA LEU A 122 -7.31 10.88 25.83
C LEU A 122 -7.34 9.67 24.89
N PRO A 123 -6.68 9.75 23.72
CA PRO A 123 -6.56 8.63 22.82
C PRO A 123 -6.06 7.39 23.54
N ASP A 124 -6.66 6.25 23.22
CA ASP A 124 -6.24 4.99 23.80
C ASP A 124 -4.91 4.50 23.18
N LYS A 125 -4.42 3.37 23.70
CA LYS A 125 -3.18 2.75 23.22
C LYS A 125 -3.26 2.28 21.77
N GLU A 126 -4.45 1.97 21.29
CA GLU A 126 -4.68 1.44 19.94
C GLU A 126 -4.57 2.58 18.93
N PHE A 127 -5.24 3.70 19.19
CA PHE A 127 -5.09 4.93 18.43
C PHE A 127 -3.64 5.43 18.42
N MET A 128 -2.99 5.49 19.59
CA MET A 128 -1.61 5.96 19.66
C MET A 128 -0.63 4.99 18.98
N GLY A 129 -0.89 3.69 19.08
CA GLY A 129 -0.11 2.66 18.39
C GLY A 129 -0.19 2.80 16.88
N ALA A 130 -1.40 2.97 16.34
CA ALA A 130 -1.63 3.17 14.91
C ALA A 130 -1.02 4.48 14.39
N LEU A 131 -0.96 5.54 15.21
CA LEU A 131 -0.27 6.78 14.83
C LEU A 131 1.24 6.63 14.66
N ASP A 132 1.85 5.79 15.49
CA ASP A 132 3.29 5.48 15.48
C ASP A 132 3.64 4.46 14.38
N GLY A 133 2.80 3.41 14.25
CA GLY A 133 2.86 2.40 13.19
C GLY A 133 2.90 3.06 11.81
N MET A 134 1.89 3.87 11.50
CA MET A 134 1.81 4.53 10.19
C MET A 134 3.03 5.40 9.88
N MET A 135 3.61 6.09 10.87
CA MET A 135 4.82 6.89 10.63
C MET A 135 6.03 6.02 10.29
N THR A 136 6.14 4.86 10.94
CA THR A 136 7.17 3.87 10.65
C THR A 136 7.01 3.32 9.25
N THR A 137 5.81 2.82 8.92
CA THR A 137 5.49 2.20 7.63
C THR A 137 5.63 3.19 6.47
N VAL A 138 5.14 4.43 6.61
CA VAL A 138 5.38 5.50 5.61
C VAL A 138 6.87 5.74 5.41
N GLY A 139 7.66 5.75 6.49
CA GLY A 139 9.11 5.91 6.42
C GLY A 139 9.83 4.74 5.73
N GLU A 140 9.29 3.53 5.81
CA GLU A 140 9.81 2.35 5.09
C GLU A 140 9.44 2.40 3.61
N LEU A 141 8.20 2.75 3.28
CA LEU A 141 7.74 2.96 1.90
C LEU A 141 8.53 4.04 1.17
N VAL A 142 8.81 5.17 1.81
CA VAL A 142 9.62 6.25 1.20
C VAL A 142 11.08 5.81 0.96
N LYS A 143 11.64 4.94 1.81
CA LYS A 143 12.97 4.36 1.58
C LYS A 143 12.96 3.36 0.43
N ALA A 144 11.91 2.53 0.33
CA ALA A 144 11.76 1.52 -0.70
C ALA A 144 11.42 2.12 -2.07
N CYS A 145 10.69 3.23 -2.08
CA CYS A 145 10.25 3.96 -3.27
C CYS A 145 10.72 5.43 -3.24
N PRO A 146 11.97 5.71 -3.62
CA PRO A 146 12.50 7.08 -3.65
C PRO A 146 11.71 7.99 -4.58
N GLY A 147 11.35 9.19 -4.12
CA GLY A 147 10.61 10.21 -4.90
C GLY A 147 9.09 10.15 -4.74
N VAL A 148 8.57 9.19 -3.97
CA VAL A 148 7.17 9.16 -3.57
C VAL A 148 6.87 10.31 -2.58
N GLY A 149 5.74 10.99 -2.77
CA GLY A 149 5.32 12.13 -1.94
C GLY A 149 5.95 13.47 -2.32
N ASP A 150 6.88 13.50 -3.27
CA ASP A 150 7.41 14.75 -3.81
C ASP A 150 6.33 15.50 -4.61
N PRO A 151 6.27 16.85 -4.51
CA PRO A 151 5.40 17.61 -5.40
C PRO A 151 5.84 17.34 -6.83
N ALA A 152 4.88 17.02 -7.71
CA ALA A 152 5.16 16.89 -9.14
C ALA A 152 5.92 18.14 -9.59
N VAL A 153 7.19 17.99 -9.99
CA VAL A 153 7.99 19.10 -10.47
C VAL A 153 7.30 19.58 -11.74
N SER A 154 6.52 20.65 -11.63
CA SER A 154 5.82 21.28 -12.75
C SER A 154 6.87 21.95 -13.64
N GLY A 155 7.46 21.16 -14.52
CA GLY A 155 8.33 21.61 -15.60
C GLY A 155 7.52 21.83 -16.87
N GLN A 156 7.03 23.06 -17.05
CA GLN A 156 6.86 23.72 -18.35
C GLN A 156 6.65 25.22 -18.17
#